data_AF-A0A1Q5P623-F1
#
_entry.id   AF-A0A1Q5P623-F1
#
_cell.length_a   1.000
_cell.length_b   1.000
_cell.length_c   1.000
_cell.angle_alpha   90.00
_cell.angle_beta   90.00
_cell.angle_gamma   90.00
#
_symmetry.space_group_name_H-M   'P 1'
#
loop_
_entity.id
_entity.type
_entity.pdbx_description
1 polymer ?
#
loop_
_entity_poly.entity_id
_entity_poly.type
_entity_poly.pdbx_seq_one_letter_code
_entity_poly.pdbx_strand_id
1 'polypeptide(L)'
;MVNSCKKAITALIAAIMLFTLSPLTSVKTEAASVGESIVAYGKKFMGVPYVFGGTTPSGFDCSGFTQYIYKHAADISLPRTTDQQYQVGTSIAKSDLKPGDLIFFANTYRKGISHVGVYAGGNMVLNATSSAGIDLVSLNNSYWGPKYAGAKRIINEPDWFTDIAKSETTYEAIKTLTDKEVITGFEDYTFRPEAKVTRGQAAAIINRVLNIQPEVMSHFKDVPKSYRFAYDIAAMREAGIITGFADKTYRPDAEMTRNEMAVIIQRAFELKMSQTAAASVLYTDISSSHWAYEGIVTMASIDKTGLFIGEKFYGTHNATREAFTVAIYNAMNAQ
;
A
#
# COMPACT_ATOMS: atom_id res chain seq x y z
N MET A 1 20.39 56.86 37.56
CA MET A 1 19.21 57.74 37.44
C MET A 1 19.14 58.28 36.01
N VAL A 2 17.92 58.54 35.55
CA VAL A 2 17.51 59.14 34.25
C VAL A 2 17.25 58.19 33.09
N ASN A 3 15.97 57.80 33.04
CA ASN A 3 15.18 57.41 31.85
C ASN A 3 15.34 58.40 30.69
N SER A 4 15.25 57.90 29.45
CA SER A 4 14.13 58.34 28.58
C SER A 4 13.96 57.47 27.34
N CYS A 5 12.79 56.87 27.27
CA CYS A 5 12.19 56.22 26.12
C CYS A 5 11.50 57.28 25.26
N LYS A 6 11.63 57.23 23.92
CA LYS A 6 10.56 57.52 22.94
C LYS A 6 11.03 57.35 21.48
N LYS A 7 10.42 56.34 20.81
CA LYS A 7 9.75 56.32 19.49
C LYS A 7 10.53 56.79 18.24
N ALA A 8 10.35 56.26 17.02
CA ALA A 8 9.83 55.03 16.42
C ALA A 8 10.07 55.20 14.89
N ILE A 9 10.16 54.08 14.15
CA ILE A 9 9.93 53.92 12.68
C ILE A 9 11.12 54.24 11.75
N THR A 10 11.77 53.21 11.19
CA THR A 10 11.60 52.85 9.75
C THR A 10 12.12 51.44 9.46
N ALA A 11 11.45 50.74 8.55
CA ALA A 11 11.58 49.33 8.21
C ALA A 11 12.74 49.01 7.25
N LEU A 12 13.32 47.80 7.38
CA LEU A 12 13.56 46.93 6.21
C LEU A 12 13.65 45.46 6.65
N ILE A 13 12.63 44.70 6.28
CA ILE A 13 12.59 43.24 6.35
C ILE A 13 13.42 42.72 5.17
N ALA A 14 14.50 42.00 5.45
CA ALA A 14 15.16 41.14 4.48
C ALA A 14 15.44 39.78 5.15
N ALA A 15 14.37 39.05 5.43
CA ALA A 15 14.43 37.63 5.69
C ALA A 15 14.70 36.93 4.35
N ILE A 16 15.97 36.71 4.03
CA ILE A 16 16.36 35.79 2.96
C ILE A 16 16.10 34.39 3.51
N MET A 17 14.88 33.91 3.31
CA MET A 17 14.60 32.48 3.29
C MET A 17 15.44 31.86 2.17
N LEU A 18 16.58 31.27 2.53
CA LEU A 18 17.14 30.19 1.73
C LEU A 18 16.20 28.99 1.91
N PHE A 19 15.13 28.97 1.12
CA PHE A 19 14.39 27.76 0.82
C PHE A 19 15.37 26.83 0.11
N THR A 20 15.98 25.94 0.88
CA THR A 20 16.70 24.81 0.34
C THR A 20 15.70 24.03 -0.52
N LEU A 21 15.97 23.94 -1.83
CA LEU A 21 15.40 22.89 -2.65
C LEU A 21 15.91 21.56 -2.10
N SER A 22 15.21 21.05 -1.09
CA SER A 22 15.26 19.64 -0.77
C SER A 22 14.77 18.93 -2.04
N PRO A 23 15.51 17.94 -2.57
CA PRO A 23 14.94 17.10 -3.61
C PRO A 23 13.66 16.51 -3.03
N LEU A 24 12.55 16.62 -3.76
CA LEU A 24 11.34 15.85 -3.45
C LEU A 24 11.78 14.39 -3.45
N THR A 25 12.08 13.87 -2.26
CA THR A 25 12.25 12.45 -2.05
C THR A 25 10.93 11.82 -2.42
N SER A 26 10.95 11.04 -3.50
CA SER A 26 9.82 10.26 -3.99
C SER A 26 9.14 9.58 -2.80
N VAL A 27 7.97 10.11 -2.44
CA VAL A 27 7.03 9.44 -1.56
C VAL A 27 6.64 8.19 -2.32
N LYS A 28 7.18 7.03 -1.92
CA LYS A 28 6.67 5.75 -2.40
C LYS A 28 5.35 5.52 -1.64
N THR A 29 4.32 6.21 -2.12
CA THR A 29 2.92 6.05 -1.75
C THR A 29 2.57 4.57 -1.79
N GLU A 30 1.67 4.13 -0.92
CA GLU A 30 0.93 2.89 -1.22
C GLU A 30 0.47 2.94 -2.66
N ALA A 31 0.71 1.83 -3.32
CA ALA A 31 0.92 1.81 -4.73
C ALA A 31 -0.49 1.80 -5.35
N ALA A 32 -0.89 2.91 -5.99
CA ALA A 32 -2.26 3.15 -6.38
C ALA A 32 -2.73 2.07 -7.35
N SER A 33 -3.95 1.54 -7.17
CA SER A 33 -4.52 0.54 -8.08
C SER A 33 -4.44 1.02 -9.53
N VAL A 34 -4.44 0.11 -10.50
CA VAL A 34 -4.42 0.48 -11.93
C VAL A 34 -5.58 1.45 -12.25
N GLY A 35 -6.73 1.24 -11.62
CA GLY A 35 -7.88 2.13 -11.75
C GLY A 35 -7.65 3.54 -11.21
N GLU A 36 -7.04 3.67 -10.04
CA GLU A 36 -6.65 4.97 -9.47
C GLU A 36 -5.59 5.66 -10.33
N SER A 37 -4.65 4.90 -10.90
CA SER A 37 -3.64 5.41 -11.84
C SER A 37 -4.27 5.96 -13.12
N ILE A 38 -5.28 5.28 -13.68
CA ILE A 38 -6.06 5.78 -14.83
C ILE A 38 -6.76 7.09 -14.49
N VAL A 39 -7.43 7.16 -13.32
CA VAL A 39 -8.12 8.37 -12.88
C VAL A 39 -7.14 9.52 -12.63
N ALA A 40 -6.02 9.26 -11.95
CA ALA A 40 -4.98 10.24 -11.68
C ALA A 40 -4.35 10.77 -12.97
N TYR A 41 -4.12 9.90 -13.96
CA TYR A 41 -3.66 10.32 -15.28
C TYR A 41 -4.71 11.17 -16.00
N GLY A 42 -5.98 10.75 -15.98
CA GLY A 42 -7.08 11.49 -16.60
C GLY A 42 -7.28 12.90 -16.03
N LYS A 43 -7.09 13.09 -14.72
CA LYS A 43 -7.19 14.41 -14.06
C LYS A 43 -6.19 15.45 -14.62
N LYS A 44 -5.11 15.03 -15.27
CA LYS A 44 -4.16 15.95 -15.93
C LYS A 44 -4.79 16.72 -17.11
N PHE A 45 -5.91 16.23 -17.64
CA PHE A 45 -6.60 16.83 -18.79
C PHE A 45 -7.81 17.66 -18.40
N MET A 46 -8.03 17.93 -17.10
CA MET A 46 -9.15 18.76 -16.65
C MET A 46 -9.21 20.08 -17.42
N GLY A 47 -10.41 20.44 -17.90
CA GLY A 47 -10.67 21.62 -18.71
C GLY A 47 -10.35 21.49 -20.20
N VAL A 48 -9.74 20.39 -20.68
CA VAL A 48 -9.54 20.17 -22.12
C VAL A 48 -10.90 20.16 -22.83
N PRO A 49 -11.12 20.95 -23.89
CA PRO A 49 -12.43 21.11 -24.50
C PRO A 49 -13.04 19.82 -25.05
N TYR A 50 -14.36 19.76 -25.04
CA TYR A 50 -15.09 18.72 -25.76
C TYR A 50 -15.05 18.99 -27.27
N VAL A 51 -14.66 17.99 -28.05
CA VAL A 51 -14.70 18.01 -29.52
C VAL A 51 -15.30 16.69 -29.99
N PHE A 52 -16.44 16.75 -30.70
CA PHE A 52 -17.09 15.54 -31.23
C PHE A 52 -16.13 14.82 -32.19
N GLY A 53 -15.90 13.52 -31.96
CA GLY A 53 -14.91 12.76 -32.74
C GLY A 53 -13.46 12.92 -32.23
N GLY A 54 -13.20 13.80 -31.26
CA GLY A 54 -11.87 14.11 -30.75
C GLY A 54 -11.25 12.99 -29.92
N THR A 55 -9.95 12.78 -30.07
CA THR A 55 -9.18 11.68 -29.42
C THR A 55 -7.82 12.13 -28.91
N THR A 56 -7.57 13.44 -28.81
CA THR A 56 -6.25 14.00 -28.45
C THR A 56 -6.39 15.14 -27.43
N PRO A 57 -5.29 15.55 -26.75
CA PRO A 57 -5.33 16.66 -25.80
C PRO A 57 -5.73 18.03 -26.38
N SER A 58 -5.84 18.19 -27.70
CA SER A 58 -6.44 19.40 -28.31
C SER A 58 -7.97 19.43 -28.21
N GLY A 59 -8.59 18.29 -27.87
CA GLY A 59 -10.02 18.17 -27.67
C GLY A 59 -10.47 16.71 -27.75
N PHE A 60 -11.36 16.32 -26.83
CA PHE A 60 -11.83 14.94 -26.72
C PHE A 60 -13.35 14.85 -26.86
N ASP A 61 -13.85 13.75 -27.43
CA ASP A 61 -15.18 13.26 -27.08
C ASP A 61 -15.10 12.26 -25.92
N CYS A 62 -16.26 11.83 -25.42
CA CYS A 62 -16.33 10.99 -24.23
C CYS A 62 -15.58 9.65 -24.37
N SER A 63 -15.76 8.94 -25.49
CA SER A 63 -15.13 7.65 -25.71
C SER A 63 -13.69 7.75 -26.21
N GLY A 64 -13.33 8.86 -26.88
CA GLY A 64 -11.96 9.22 -27.22
C GLY A 64 -11.13 9.57 -25.99
N PHE A 65 -11.72 10.27 -25.01
CA PHE A 65 -11.07 10.54 -23.72
C PHE A 65 -10.80 9.25 -22.94
N THR A 66 -11.79 8.38 -22.78
CA THR A 66 -11.60 7.10 -22.08
C THR A 66 -10.58 6.23 -22.81
N GLN A 67 -10.64 6.13 -24.15
CA GLN A 67 -9.63 5.39 -24.92
C GLN A 67 -8.22 5.94 -24.68
N TYR A 68 -8.06 7.27 -24.67
CA TYR A 68 -6.77 7.92 -24.49
C TYR A 68 -6.18 7.63 -23.11
N ILE A 69 -6.95 7.82 -22.03
CA ILE A 69 -6.42 7.64 -20.66
C ILE A 69 -6.14 6.17 -20.34
N TYR A 70 -6.93 5.22 -20.82
CA TYR A 70 -6.66 3.78 -20.62
C TYR A 70 -5.41 3.34 -21.37
N LYS A 71 -5.22 3.82 -22.61
CA LYS A 71 -4.03 3.48 -23.40
C LYS A 71 -2.75 4.00 -22.76
N HIS A 72 -2.75 5.24 -22.25
CA HIS A 72 -1.53 5.86 -21.74
C HIS A 72 -1.22 5.52 -20.27
N ALA A 73 -2.24 5.22 -19.46
CA ALA A 73 -2.04 4.90 -18.04
C ALA A 73 -1.89 3.40 -17.77
N ALA A 74 -2.48 2.53 -18.61
CA ALA A 74 -2.54 1.10 -18.35
C ALA A 74 -2.25 0.22 -19.58
N ASP A 75 -1.86 0.81 -20.72
CA ASP A 75 -1.67 0.12 -22.01
C ASP A 75 -2.91 -0.66 -22.52
N ILE A 76 -4.10 -0.30 -22.03
CA ILE A 76 -5.36 -0.96 -22.40
C ILE A 76 -5.97 -0.25 -23.61
N SER A 77 -6.21 -1.01 -24.67
CA SER A 77 -6.84 -0.50 -25.89
C SER A 77 -8.36 -0.66 -25.84
N LEU A 78 -9.09 0.45 -25.70
CA LEU A 78 -10.55 0.45 -25.76
C LEU A 78 -11.06 0.64 -27.21
N PRO A 79 -12.22 0.08 -27.55
CA PRO A 79 -12.92 0.41 -28.79
C PRO A 79 -13.22 1.91 -28.90
N ARG A 80 -13.37 2.41 -30.13
CA ARG A 80 -13.48 3.86 -30.39
C ARG A 80 -14.79 4.48 -29.89
N THR A 81 -15.91 3.78 -30.03
CA THR A 81 -17.25 4.34 -29.80
C THR A 81 -17.81 3.95 -28.42
N THR A 82 -18.66 4.81 -27.85
CA THR A 82 -19.35 4.54 -26.59
C THR A 82 -20.12 3.22 -26.61
N ASP A 83 -20.83 2.90 -27.71
CA ASP A 83 -21.58 1.64 -27.81
C ASP A 83 -20.66 0.43 -27.78
N GLN A 84 -19.53 0.47 -28.50
CA GLN A 84 -18.56 -0.62 -28.50
C GLN A 84 -17.89 -0.78 -27.13
N GLN A 85 -17.55 0.34 -26.46
CA GLN A 85 -17.02 0.29 -25.10
C GLN A 85 -18.03 -0.33 -24.11
N TYR A 86 -19.33 -0.14 -24.33
CA TYR A 86 -20.38 -0.76 -23.53
C TYR A 86 -20.51 -2.28 -23.73
N GLN A 87 -19.91 -2.85 -24.78
CA GLN A 87 -19.94 -4.29 -25.05
C GLN A 87 -18.73 -5.05 -24.52
N VAL A 88 -17.71 -4.36 -23.99
CA VAL A 88 -16.48 -4.99 -23.49
C VAL A 88 -16.39 -4.90 -21.96
N GLY A 89 -15.60 -5.80 -21.38
CA GLY A 89 -15.42 -5.90 -19.93
C GLY A 89 -16.60 -6.52 -19.19
N THR A 90 -16.46 -6.57 -17.87
CA THR A 90 -17.44 -7.19 -16.95
C THR A 90 -18.44 -6.16 -16.47
N SER A 91 -19.74 -6.49 -16.49
CA SER A 91 -20.77 -5.62 -15.90
C SER A 91 -20.62 -5.53 -14.39
N ILE A 92 -20.67 -4.32 -13.83
CA ILE A 92 -20.50 -4.06 -12.40
C ILE A 92 -21.78 -3.46 -11.81
N ALA A 93 -22.18 -3.94 -10.63
CA ALA A 93 -23.27 -3.35 -9.86
C ALA A 93 -22.84 -1.98 -9.32
N LYS A 94 -23.78 -1.03 -9.21
CA LYS A 94 -23.45 0.34 -8.76
C LYS A 94 -22.83 0.38 -7.35
N SER A 95 -23.15 -0.59 -6.48
CA SER A 95 -22.56 -0.75 -5.14
C SER A 95 -21.08 -1.15 -5.16
N ASP A 96 -20.63 -1.77 -6.25
CA ASP A 96 -19.32 -2.44 -6.34
C ASP A 96 -18.33 -1.64 -7.21
N LEU A 97 -18.68 -0.38 -7.50
CA LEU A 97 -17.88 0.53 -8.30
C LEU A 97 -16.54 0.80 -7.64
N LYS A 98 -15.47 0.63 -8.41
CA LYS A 98 -14.10 0.95 -8.04
C LYS A 98 -13.52 1.98 -9.00
N PRO A 99 -12.59 2.86 -8.56
CA PRO A 99 -11.89 3.76 -9.47
C PRO A 99 -11.40 3.02 -10.71
N GLY A 100 -11.56 3.62 -11.89
CA GLY A 100 -11.20 2.95 -13.15
C GLY A 100 -12.29 2.06 -13.76
N ASP A 101 -13.49 1.98 -13.20
CA ASP A 101 -14.64 1.43 -13.91
C ASP A 101 -15.18 2.43 -14.94
N LEU A 102 -15.53 1.97 -16.14
CA LEU A 102 -16.25 2.79 -17.12
C LEU A 102 -17.71 2.95 -16.69
N ILE A 103 -18.20 4.18 -16.65
CA ILE A 103 -19.58 4.53 -16.32
C ILE A 103 -20.30 5.01 -17.56
N PHE A 104 -21.44 4.40 -17.87
CA PHE A 104 -22.20 4.70 -19.06
C PHE A 104 -23.50 5.42 -18.72
N PHE A 105 -23.85 6.38 -19.57
CA PHE A 105 -25.10 7.11 -19.46
C PHE A 105 -25.92 7.00 -20.74
N ALA A 106 -27.23 6.94 -20.58
CA ALA A 106 -28.21 6.89 -21.65
C ALA A 106 -28.96 8.23 -21.81
N ASN A 107 -29.50 8.47 -23.00
CA ASN A 107 -30.36 9.62 -23.29
C ASN A 107 -29.72 10.97 -22.93
N THR A 108 -28.43 11.13 -23.27
CA THR A 108 -27.70 12.40 -23.12
C THR A 108 -27.89 13.28 -24.36
N TYR A 109 -27.23 12.97 -25.48
CA TYR A 109 -27.41 13.64 -26.77
C TYR A 109 -28.17 12.80 -27.81
N ARG A 110 -28.32 11.50 -27.58
CA ARG A 110 -29.15 10.59 -28.40
C ARG A 110 -29.81 9.53 -27.55
N LYS A 111 -30.87 8.92 -28.07
CA LYS A 111 -31.59 7.80 -27.42
C LYS A 111 -30.65 6.61 -27.19
N GLY A 112 -30.79 5.97 -26.03
CA GLY A 112 -29.96 4.83 -25.61
C GLY A 112 -28.59 5.26 -25.06
N ILE A 113 -27.68 4.30 -24.91
CA ILE A 113 -26.29 4.55 -24.49
C ILE A 113 -25.70 5.63 -25.38
N SER A 114 -25.21 6.71 -24.78
CA SER A 114 -24.73 7.88 -25.53
C SER A 114 -23.50 8.51 -24.92
N HIS A 115 -23.21 8.30 -23.63
CA HIS A 115 -22.04 8.88 -22.99
C HIS A 115 -21.27 7.87 -22.15
N VAL A 116 -19.97 8.10 -21.98
CA VAL A 116 -19.11 7.30 -21.10
C VAL A 116 -18.16 8.22 -20.32
N GLY A 117 -17.89 7.85 -19.08
CA GLY A 117 -16.84 8.41 -18.23
C GLY A 117 -16.12 7.31 -17.45
N VAL A 118 -15.19 7.68 -16.59
CA VAL A 118 -14.50 6.77 -15.67
C VAL A 118 -14.85 7.11 -14.23
N TYR A 119 -15.19 6.11 -13.42
CA TYR A 119 -15.46 6.29 -12.01
C TYR A 119 -14.20 6.75 -11.29
N ALA A 120 -14.29 7.82 -10.52
CA ALA A 120 -13.17 8.47 -9.85
C ALA A 120 -13.17 8.25 -8.32
N GLY A 121 -14.05 7.38 -7.82
CA GLY A 121 -14.32 7.24 -6.38
C GLY A 121 -15.29 8.29 -5.86
N GLY A 122 -15.79 8.11 -4.64
CA GLY A 122 -16.65 9.11 -3.96
C GLY A 122 -17.91 9.51 -4.74
N ASN A 123 -18.48 8.59 -5.53
CA ASN A 123 -19.65 8.84 -6.38
C ASN A 123 -19.41 9.89 -7.50
N MET A 124 -18.15 10.12 -7.87
CA MET A 124 -17.73 11.03 -8.93
C MET A 124 -17.31 10.29 -10.19
N VAL A 125 -17.55 10.91 -11.35
CA VAL A 125 -17.20 10.39 -12.67
C VAL A 125 -16.39 11.44 -13.42
N LEU A 126 -15.21 11.07 -13.88
CA LEU A 126 -14.36 11.89 -14.74
C LEU A 126 -14.75 11.63 -16.21
N ASN A 127 -15.13 12.68 -16.94
CA ASN A 127 -15.64 12.55 -18.31
C ASN A 127 -15.43 13.80 -19.16
N ALA A 128 -15.67 13.72 -20.47
CA ALA A 128 -15.66 14.87 -21.37
C ALA A 128 -17.05 15.51 -21.50
N THR A 129 -17.30 16.63 -20.81
CA THR A 129 -18.57 17.38 -20.87
C THR A 129 -18.55 18.45 -21.97
N SER A 130 -19.69 18.68 -22.64
CA SER A 130 -19.82 19.79 -23.58
C SER A 130 -19.79 21.18 -22.92
N SER A 131 -20.07 21.26 -21.61
CA SER A 131 -20.13 22.52 -20.85
C SER A 131 -18.79 22.99 -20.30
N ALA A 132 -17.93 22.06 -19.86
CA ALA A 132 -16.69 22.37 -19.14
C ALA A 132 -15.46 21.60 -19.65
N GLY A 133 -15.60 20.85 -20.76
CA GLY A 133 -14.55 19.97 -21.22
C GLY A 133 -14.40 18.76 -20.29
N ILE A 134 -13.17 18.26 -20.12
CA ILE A 134 -12.89 17.19 -19.15
C ILE A 134 -13.16 17.70 -17.73
N ASP A 135 -14.12 17.10 -17.05
CA ASP A 135 -14.57 17.52 -15.73
C ASP A 135 -15.07 16.33 -14.89
N LEU A 136 -15.20 16.55 -13.58
CA LEU A 136 -15.77 15.60 -12.62
C LEU A 136 -17.25 15.91 -12.37
N VAL A 137 -18.11 14.92 -12.57
CA VAL A 137 -19.54 15.03 -12.32
C VAL A 137 -19.98 14.03 -11.25
N SER A 138 -20.96 14.39 -10.42
CA SER A 138 -21.49 13.48 -9.40
C SER A 138 -22.60 12.61 -9.97
N LEU A 139 -22.63 11.32 -9.62
CA LEU A 139 -23.76 10.43 -9.92
C LEU A 139 -25.03 10.77 -9.11
N ASN A 140 -24.94 11.66 -8.12
CA ASN A 140 -26.11 12.20 -7.41
C ASN A 140 -26.65 13.49 -8.06
N ASN A 141 -25.99 14.00 -9.09
CA ASN A 141 -26.44 15.18 -9.81
C ASN A 141 -27.77 14.91 -10.53
N SER A 142 -28.67 15.90 -10.56
CA SER A 142 -30.01 15.80 -11.14
C SER A 142 -30.03 15.50 -12.64
N TYR A 143 -28.97 15.84 -13.36
CA TYR A 143 -28.81 15.51 -14.78
C TYR A 143 -28.20 14.13 -14.99
N TRP A 144 -27.09 13.81 -14.30
CA TRP A 144 -26.32 12.58 -14.53
C TRP A 144 -26.89 11.34 -13.85
N GLY A 145 -27.40 11.48 -12.62
CA GLY A 145 -27.94 10.37 -11.85
C GLY A 145 -29.07 9.62 -12.55
N PRO A 146 -30.13 10.31 -13.02
CA PRO A 146 -31.22 9.67 -13.77
C PRO A 146 -30.82 9.06 -15.11
N LYS A 147 -29.64 9.40 -15.63
CA LYS A 147 -29.13 8.90 -16.92
C LYS A 147 -28.16 7.74 -16.76
N TYR A 148 -27.77 7.36 -15.54
CA TYR A 148 -26.90 6.21 -15.31
C TYR A 148 -27.52 4.95 -15.94
N ALA A 149 -26.77 4.32 -16.84
CA ALA A 149 -27.25 3.17 -17.61
C ALA A 149 -26.53 1.87 -17.24
N GLY A 150 -25.33 1.96 -16.68
CA GLY A 150 -24.55 0.80 -16.25
C GLY A 150 -23.07 1.11 -16.12
N ALA A 151 -22.30 0.12 -15.67
CA ALA A 151 -20.86 0.21 -15.52
C ALA A 151 -20.15 -1.04 -16.05
N LYS A 152 -18.94 -0.84 -16.58
CA LYS A 152 -18.05 -1.91 -17.06
C LYS A 152 -16.68 -1.81 -16.42
N ARG A 153 -16.19 -2.92 -15.86
CA ARG A 153 -14.80 -3.07 -15.44
C ARG A 153 -13.99 -3.66 -16.58
N ILE A 154 -12.97 -2.91 -17.00
CA ILE A 154 -12.04 -3.33 -18.06
C ILE A 154 -10.78 -3.96 -17.47
N ILE A 155 -10.37 -3.48 -16.30
CA ILE A 155 -9.17 -3.94 -15.60
C ILE A 155 -9.47 -5.33 -15.04
N ASN A 156 -8.75 -6.34 -15.52
CA ASN A 156 -8.81 -7.67 -14.95
C ASN A 156 -7.80 -7.75 -13.80
N GLU A 157 -8.16 -7.17 -12.66
CA GLU A 157 -7.39 -7.38 -11.42
C GLU A 157 -7.66 -8.81 -10.94
N PRO A 158 -6.64 -9.64 -10.72
CA PRO A 158 -6.84 -10.95 -10.12
C PRO A 158 -7.44 -10.77 -8.71
N ASP A 159 -8.32 -11.68 -8.33
CA ASP A 159 -8.97 -11.70 -7.01
C ASP A 159 -8.00 -12.08 -5.88
N TRP A 160 -6.77 -12.45 -6.25
CA TRP A 160 -5.73 -12.95 -5.38
C TRP A 160 -4.35 -12.66 -5.97
N PHE A 161 -3.29 -12.79 -5.15
CA PHE A 161 -1.92 -12.63 -5.63
C PHE A 161 -1.59 -13.63 -6.73
N THR A 162 -0.93 -13.17 -7.79
CA THR A 162 -0.60 -14.00 -8.96
C THR A 162 0.53 -14.99 -8.70
N ASP A 163 1.28 -14.78 -7.62
CA ASP A 163 2.45 -15.56 -7.22
C ASP A 163 2.26 -16.33 -5.90
N ILE A 164 1.02 -16.46 -5.41
CA ILE A 164 0.66 -17.31 -4.27
C ILE A 164 -0.49 -18.23 -4.68
N ALA A 165 -0.27 -19.54 -4.70
CA ALA A 165 -1.37 -20.47 -4.96
C ALA A 165 -2.29 -20.58 -3.73
N LYS A 166 -3.62 -20.64 -3.95
CA LYS A 166 -4.61 -20.81 -2.88
C LYS A 166 -4.49 -22.17 -2.14
N SER A 167 -3.75 -23.10 -2.72
CA SER A 167 -3.45 -24.42 -2.15
C SER A 167 -2.21 -24.46 -1.28
N GLU A 168 -1.40 -23.39 -1.25
CA GLU A 168 -0.21 -23.34 -0.38
C GLU A 168 -0.62 -23.44 1.09
N THR A 169 0.17 -24.13 1.91
CA THR A 169 -0.10 -24.24 3.35
C THR A 169 -0.01 -22.89 4.07
N THR A 170 0.70 -21.94 3.48
CA THR A 170 0.86 -20.56 3.97
C THR A 170 -0.25 -19.62 3.50
N TYR A 171 -1.15 -20.06 2.60
CA TYR A 171 -2.22 -19.24 2.03
C TYR A 171 -3.06 -18.55 3.11
N GLU A 172 -3.53 -19.29 4.11
CA GLU A 172 -4.41 -18.73 5.14
C GLU A 172 -3.71 -17.64 5.97
N ALA A 173 -2.41 -17.81 6.23
CA ALA A 173 -1.61 -16.81 6.92
C ALA A 173 -1.48 -15.52 6.10
N ILE A 174 -1.12 -15.66 4.81
CA ILE A 174 -0.99 -14.54 3.88
C ILE A 174 -2.33 -13.83 3.69
N LYS A 175 -3.41 -14.59 3.49
CA LYS A 175 -4.76 -14.06 3.33
C LYS A 175 -5.21 -13.29 4.56
N THR A 176 -5.08 -13.90 5.74
CA THR A 176 -5.51 -13.28 7.00
C THR A 176 -4.80 -11.96 7.27
N LEU A 177 -3.48 -11.91 7.08
CA LEU A 177 -2.73 -10.67 7.33
C LEU A 177 -2.91 -9.64 6.21
N THR A 178 -3.27 -10.05 4.99
CA THR A 178 -3.65 -9.15 3.89
C THR A 178 -5.02 -8.51 4.15
N ASP A 179 -6.03 -9.31 4.52
CA ASP A 179 -7.38 -8.84 4.86
C ASP A 179 -7.37 -7.85 6.04
N LYS A 180 -6.39 -8.01 6.95
CA LYS A 180 -6.17 -7.12 8.11
C LYS A 180 -5.28 -5.92 7.80
N GLU A 181 -4.83 -5.74 6.56
CA GLU A 181 -3.91 -4.68 6.13
C GLU A 181 -2.57 -4.64 6.90
N VAL A 182 -2.21 -5.75 7.57
CA VAL A 182 -0.92 -5.90 8.28
C VAL A 182 0.20 -6.03 7.26
N ILE A 183 -0.07 -6.74 6.16
CA ILE A 183 0.86 -6.88 5.04
C ILE A 183 0.10 -6.85 3.71
N THR A 184 0.49 -5.97 2.81
CA THR A 184 -0.14 -5.82 1.50
C THR A 184 0.78 -6.29 0.38
N GLY A 185 0.23 -6.61 -0.80
CA GLY A 185 0.99 -6.93 -2.01
C GLY A 185 1.48 -5.70 -2.76
N PHE A 186 1.87 -5.92 -4.02
CA PHE A 186 2.40 -4.90 -4.92
C PHE A 186 1.40 -4.57 -6.05
N GLU A 187 1.60 -3.47 -6.78
CA GLU A 187 0.69 -3.01 -7.87
C GLU A 187 0.57 -4.03 -9.00
N ASP A 188 1.59 -4.87 -9.18
CA ASP A 188 1.63 -5.94 -10.17
C ASP A 188 0.88 -7.20 -9.69
N TYR A 189 0.10 -7.08 -8.62
CA TYR A 189 -0.68 -8.16 -8.00
C TYR A 189 0.17 -9.30 -7.45
N THR A 190 1.45 -9.05 -7.15
CA THR A 190 2.33 -10.02 -6.50
C THR A 190 2.37 -9.82 -4.98
N PHE A 191 2.62 -10.89 -4.23
CA PHE A 191 2.97 -10.88 -2.82
C PHE A 191 4.49 -10.87 -2.61
N ARG A 192 5.25 -11.46 -3.54
CA ARG A 192 6.70 -11.68 -3.51
C ARG A 192 7.14 -12.47 -2.26
N PRO A 193 6.75 -13.75 -2.13
CA PRO A 193 7.01 -14.55 -0.93
C PRO A 193 8.51 -14.60 -0.57
N GLU A 194 9.37 -14.71 -1.59
CA GLU A 194 10.82 -14.83 -1.44
C GLU A 194 11.57 -13.52 -1.17
N ALA A 195 10.89 -12.37 -1.32
CA ALA A 195 11.49 -11.06 -1.08
C ALA A 195 12.00 -10.97 0.36
N LYS A 196 13.17 -10.39 0.57
CA LYS A 196 13.74 -10.25 1.91
C LYS A 196 13.11 -9.07 2.65
N VAL A 197 12.92 -9.25 3.95
CA VAL A 197 12.32 -8.21 4.81
C VAL A 197 13.44 -7.41 5.45
N THR A 198 13.44 -6.09 5.24
CA THR A 198 14.35 -5.20 5.97
C THR A 198 13.93 -5.04 7.43
N ARG A 199 14.87 -4.71 8.31
CA ARG A 199 14.61 -4.51 9.74
C ARG A 199 13.55 -3.42 9.98
N GLY A 200 13.59 -2.32 9.22
CA GLY A 200 12.59 -1.26 9.27
C GLY A 200 11.20 -1.72 8.82
N GLN A 201 11.11 -2.52 7.74
CA GLN A 201 9.84 -3.13 7.33
C GLN A 201 9.29 -4.06 8.41
N ALA A 202 10.15 -4.88 9.04
CA ALA A 202 9.75 -5.78 10.10
C ALA A 202 9.12 -5.02 11.29
N ALA A 203 9.76 -3.93 11.73
CA ALA A 203 9.21 -3.07 12.78
C ALA A 203 7.83 -2.51 12.42
N ALA A 204 7.67 -1.99 11.19
CA ALA A 204 6.40 -1.43 10.74
C ALA A 204 5.28 -2.48 10.59
N ILE A 205 5.61 -3.68 10.12
CA ILE A 205 4.62 -4.76 9.98
C ILE A 205 4.15 -5.23 11.37
N ILE A 206 5.07 -5.43 12.32
CA ILE A 206 4.69 -5.82 13.68
C ILE A 206 3.89 -4.70 14.37
N ASN A 207 4.30 -3.44 14.21
CA ASN A 207 3.59 -2.33 14.84
C ASN A 207 2.18 -2.10 14.25
N ARG A 208 1.90 -2.53 13.00
CA ARG A 208 0.52 -2.59 12.49
C ARG A 208 -0.35 -3.57 13.27
N VAL A 209 0.24 -4.65 13.80
CA VAL A 209 -0.46 -5.62 14.65
C VAL A 209 -0.64 -5.08 16.06
N LEU A 210 0.43 -4.57 16.67
CA LEU A 210 0.45 -4.18 18.08
C LEU A 210 -0.12 -2.77 18.32
N ASN A 211 -0.11 -1.91 17.30
CA ASN A 211 -0.60 -0.54 17.33
C ASN A 211 -0.04 0.31 18.50
N ILE A 212 1.28 0.23 18.71
CA ILE A 212 1.98 0.91 19.80
C ILE A 212 2.38 2.31 19.36
N GLN A 213 2.30 3.26 20.29
CA GLN A 213 2.73 4.64 20.09
C GLN A 213 4.00 4.93 20.89
N PRO A 214 5.04 5.52 20.28
CA PRO A 214 6.22 5.94 21.02
C PRO A 214 5.98 7.27 21.74
N GLU A 215 6.59 7.42 22.90
CA GLU A 215 6.76 8.70 23.59
C GLU A 215 7.87 9.53 22.95
N VAL A 216 8.95 8.88 22.50
CA VAL A 216 10.15 9.53 21.97
C VAL A 216 10.53 8.99 20.58
N MET A 217 10.54 9.86 19.58
CA MET A 217 10.79 9.49 18.17
C MET A 217 12.25 9.17 17.81
N SER A 218 13.21 9.31 18.74
CA SER A 218 14.65 9.31 18.40
C SER A 218 15.47 8.46 19.36
N HIS A 219 15.70 7.20 18.98
CA HIS A 219 16.46 6.23 19.77
C HIS A 219 17.77 5.76 19.11
N PHE A 220 17.91 5.92 17.79
CA PHE A 220 19.04 5.39 17.02
C PHE A 220 19.67 6.48 16.15
N LYS A 221 21.00 6.43 16.01
CA LYS A 221 21.78 7.43 15.26
C LYS A 221 21.41 7.48 13.78
N ASP A 222 21.07 6.33 13.20
CA ASP A 222 20.82 6.12 11.78
C ASP A 222 19.32 6.08 11.43
N VAL A 223 18.44 6.44 12.37
CA VAL A 223 17.00 6.53 12.15
C VAL A 223 16.55 7.97 12.39
N PRO A 224 16.65 8.86 11.38
CA PRO A 224 16.14 10.22 11.51
C PRO A 224 14.61 10.21 11.64
N LYS A 225 14.03 11.23 12.29
CA LYS A 225 12.56 11.35 12.46
C LYS A 225 11.78 11.36 11.15
N SER A 226 12.43 11.76 10.05
CA SER A 226 11.86 11.75 8.70
C SER A 226 11.94 10.39 8.01
N TYR A 227 12.65 9.41 8.58
CA TYR A 227 12.66 8.06 8.05
C TYR A 227 11.26 7.47 8.15
N ARG A 228 10.81 6.80 7.09
CA ARG A 228 9.42 6.39 6.93
C ARG A 228 8.89 5.46 8.03
N PHE A 229 9.79 4.72 8.69
CA PHE A 229 9.45 3.82 9.79
C PHE A 229 9.99 4.31 11.14
N ALA A 230 10.40 5.58 11.25
CA ALA A 230 10.95 6.11 12.50
C ALA A 230 9.98 5.97 13.67
N TYR A 231 8.68 6.17 13.40
CA TYR A 231 7.62 6.00 14.39
C TYR A 231 7.54 4.55 14.88
N ASP A 232 7.44 3.59 13.96
CA ASP A 232 7.33 2.17 14.29
C ASP A 232 8.57 1.67 15.02
N ILE A 233 9.76 2.05 14.53
CA ILE A 233 11.03 1.69 15.17
C ILE A 233 11.10 2.27 16.59
N ALA A 234 10.66 3.52 16.79
CA ALA A 234 10.62 4.10 18.12
C ALA A 234 9.66 3.33 19.05
N ALA A 235 8.44 3.03 18.58
CA ALA A 235 7.43 2.32 19.37
C ALA A 235 7.91 0.93 19.79
N MET A 236 8.45 0.18 18.82
CA MET A 236 8.97 -1.16 19.01
C MET A 236 10.20 -1.17 19.94
N ARG A 237 10.99 -0.09 19.93
CA ARG A 237 12.15 0.07 20.83
C ARG A 237 11.70 0.31 22.26
N GLU A 238 10.73 1.20 22.48
CA GLU A 238 10.21 1.52 23.80
C GLU A 238 9.46 0.34 24.41
N ALA A 239 8.77 -0.46 23.60
CA ALA A 239 8.16 -1.71 24.00
C ALA A 239 9.17 -2.84 24.32
N GLY A 240 10.47 -2.61 24.14
CA GLY A 240 11.53 -3.60 24.39
C GLY A 240 11.58 -4.73 23.36
N ILE A 241 10.80 -4.64 22.29
CA ILE A 241 10.72 -5.70 21.27
C ILE A 241 11.96 -5.69 20.38
N ILE A 242 12.42 -4.49 19.98
CA ILE A 242 13.65 -4.34 19.20
C ILE A 242 14.80 -3.73 19.98
N THR A 243 15.99 -4.15 19.59
CA THR A 243 17.25 -3.55 20.03
C THR A 243 18.06 -3.10 18.84
N GLY A 244 18.89 -2.07 19.07
CA GLY A 244 19.93 -1.68 18.12
C GLY A 244 21.20 -2.48 18.32
N PHE A 245 22.25 -2.04 17.63
CA PHE A 245 23.60 -2.56 17.73
C PHE A 245 24.42 -1.75 18.76
N ALA A 246 25.58 -2.27 19.14
CA ALA A 246 26.48 -1.65 20.12
C ALA A 246 26.95 -0.24 19.70
N ASP A 247 26.98 0.04 18.40
CA ASP A 247 27.32 1.33 17.80
C ASP A 247 26.17 2.36 17.83
N LYS A 248 25.07 2.06 18.53
CA LYS A 248 23.85 2.87 18.64
C LYS A 248 23.08 3.04 17.32
N THR A 249 23.30 2.15 16.36
CA THR A 249 22.52 2.07 15.11
C THR A 249 21.41 1.03 15.20
N TYR A 250 20.41 1.13 14.33
CA TYR A 250 19.38 0.10 14.13
C TYR A 250 19.48 -0.60 12.78
N ARG A 251 20.08 0.03 11.77
CA ARG A 251 20.27 -0.46 10.39
C ARG A 251 18.94 -0.79 9.73
N PRO A 252 18.02 0.18 9.59
CA PRO A 252 16.65 -0.10 9.18
C PRO A 252 16.52 -0.63 7.75
N ASP A 253 17.45 -0.29 6.86
CA ASP A 253 17.46 -0.74 5.46
C ASP A 253 18.20 -2.08 5.26
N ALA A 254 18.83 -2.63 6.32
CA ALA A 254 19.47 -3.94 6.25
C ALA A 254 18.41 -5.05 6.27
N GLU A 255 18.63 -6.10 5.49
CA GLU A 255 17.81 -7.31 5.52
C GLU A 255 17.93 -8.02 6.88
N MET A 256 16.79 -8.42 7.43
CA MET A 256 16.72 -9.11 8.70
C MET A 256 17.01 -10.60 8.53
N THR A 257 17.82 -11.16 9.41
CA THR A 257 18.10 -12.60 9.46
C THR A 257 16.94 -13.38 10.09
N ARG A 258 16.87 -14.70 9.81
CA ARG A 258 15.90 -15.60 10.44
C ARG A 258 16.06 -15.68 11.96
N ASN A 259 17.28 -15.55 12.47
CA ASN A 259 17.54 -15.46 13.91
C ASN A 259 16.90 -14.20 14.53
N GLU A 260 17.09 -13.03 13.89
CA GLU A 260 16.47 -11.79 14.34
C GLU A 260 14.95 -11.82 14.24
N MET A 261 14.41 -12.43 13.17
CA MET A 261 12.98 -12.69 13.03
C MET A 261 12.41 -13.49 14.21
N ALA A 262 13.05 -14.59 14.59
CA ALA A 262 12.55 -15.41 15.68
C ALA A 262 12.50 -14.65 17.01
N VAL A 263 13.53 -13.84 17.29
CA VAL A 263 13.60 -13.04 18.52
C VAL A 263 12.59 -11.89 18.53
N ILE A 264 12.41 -11.18 17.40
CA ILE A 264 11.45 -10.09 17.35
C ILE A 264 10.00 -10.60 17.48
N ILE A 265 9.68 -11.76 16.89
CA ILE A 265 8.36 -12.40 17.00
C ILE A 265 8.12 -12.87 18.44
N GLN A 266 9.09 -13.55 19.05
CA GLN A 266 8.98 -14.00 20.43
C GLN A 266 8.72 -12.85 21.40
N ARG A 267 9.44 -11.73 21.26
CA ARG A 267 9.24 -10.54 22.11
C ARG A 267 7.94 -9.83 21.82
N ALA A 268 7.57 -9.66 20.54
CA ALA A 268 6.37 -8.95 20.12
C ALA A 268 5.09 -9.58 20.67
N PHE A 269 5.05 -10.92 20.71
CA PHE A 269 3.87 -11.68 21.13
C PHE A 269 4.06 -12.36 22.49
N GLU A 270 5.09 -11.97 23.23
CA GLU A 270 5.44 -12.50 24.56
C GLU A 270 5.41 -14.04 24.63
N LEU A 271 5.91 -14.69 23.58
CA LEU A 271 5.86 -16.15 23.46
C LEU A 271 6.76 -16.78 24.53
N LYS A 272 6.21 -17.79 25.21
CA LYS A 272 6.90 -18.51 26.29
C LYS A 272 7.24 -19.92 25.85
N MET A 273 8.49 -20.31 26.05
CA MET A 273 8.93 -21.67 25.77
C MET A 273 8.38 -22.66 26.80
N SER A 274 7.75 -23.74 26.34
CA SER A 274 7.42 -24.89 27.17
C SER A 274 8.49 -25.98 27.00
N GLN A 275 8.70 -26.82 28.02
CA GLN A 275 9.65 -27.94 27.89
C GLN A 275 9.24 -28.92 26.79
N THR A 276 7.94 -29.10 26.57
CA THR A 276 7.42 -29.93 25.48
C THR A 276 7.81 -29.37 24.10
N ALA A 277 7.75 -28.04 23.92
CA ALA A 277 8.18 -27.37 22.69
C ALA A 277 9.71 -27.51 22.47
N ALA A 278 10.50 -27.37 23.52
CA ALA A 278 11.96 -27.54 23.44
C ALA A 278 12.36 -28.98 23.07
N ALA A 279 11.56 -29.97 23.47
CA ALA A 279 11.79 -31.37 23.12
C ALA A 279 11.34 -31.72 21.69
N SER A 280 10.35 -31.01 21.13
CA SER A 280 9.80 -31.30 19.80
C SER A 280 10.55 -30.61 18.66
N VAL A 281 11.22 -29.49 18.93
CA VAL A 281 11.97 -28.73 17.93
C VAL A 281 13.47 -29.01 18.07
N LEU A 282 14.00 -29.86 17.19
CA LEU A 282 15.40 -30.30 17.22
C LEU A 282 16.16 -29.88 15.95
N TYR A 283 16.47 -28.59 15.85
CA TYR A 283 17.35 -28.12 14.80
C TYR A 283 18.81 -28.48 15.09
N THR A 284 19.47 -29.11 14.11
CA THR A 284 20.87 -29.56 14.21
C THR A 284 21.88 -28.41 14.14
N ASP A 285 21.48 -27.24 13.62
CA ASP A 285 22.32 -26.07 13.42
C ASP A 285 22.18 -25.00 14.52
N ILE A 286 21.33 -25.21 15.52
CA ILE A 286 21.09 -24.26 16.62
C ILE A 286 21.43 -24.90 17.98
N SER A 287 22.36 -24.31 18.72
CA SER A 287 22.66 -24.69 20.10
C SER A 287 21.63 -24.12 21.08
N SER A 288 21.35 -24.82 22.18
CA SER A 288 20.54 -24.31 23.30
C SER A 288 21.13 -23.07 23.98
N SER A 289 22.44 -22.83 23.81
CA SER A 289 23.12 -21.61 24.29
C SER A 289 23.04 -20.43 23.30
N HIS A 290 22.48 -20.65 22.11
CA HIS A 290 22.39 -19.62 21.07
C HIS A 290 21.44 -18.49 21.52
N TRP A 291 21.82 -17.23 21.28
CA TRP A 291 21.07 -16.06 21.76
C TRP A 291 19.61 -15.98 21.25
N ALA A 292 19.34 -16.60 20.09
CA ALA A 292 18.00 -16.67 19.51
C ALA A 292 17.24 -17.98 19.83
N TYR A 293 17.83 -18.90 20.60
CA TYR A 293 17.31 -20.26 20.79
C TYR A 293 15.85 -20.27 21.26
N GLU A 294 15.52 -19.49 22.30
CA GLU A 294 14.16 -19.41 22.83
C GLU A 294 13.17 -18.92 21.77
N GLY A 295 13.52 -17.86 21.04
CA GLY A 295 12.67 -17.33 19.97
C GLY A 295 12.48 -18.32 18.82
N ILE A 296 13.53 -19.05 18.45
CA ILE A 296 13.50 -20.05 17.39
C ILE A 296 12.57 -21.20 17.79
N VAL A 297 12.76 -21.77 18.98
CA VAL A 297 11.97 -22.90 19.46
C VAL A 297 10.50 -22.52 19.63
N THR A 298 10.22 -21.38 20.27
CA THR A 298 8.83 -20.92 20.47
C THR A 298 8.13 -20.71 19.15
N MET A 299 8.72 -19.94 18.22
CA MET A 299 8.17 -19.67 16.90
C MET A 299 7.93 -20.95 16.09
N ALA A 300 8.87 -21.89 16.11
CA ALA A 300 8.74 -23.16 15.39
C ALA A 300 7.67 -24.07 16.02
N SER A 301 7.57 -24.10 17.35
CA SER A 301 6.65 -24.99 18.06
C SER A 301 5.18 -24.65 17.87
N ILE A 302 4.87 -23.40 17.51
CA ILE A 302 3.52 -22.91 17.26
C ILE A 302 3.15 -22.91 15.77
N ASP A 303 4.05 -23.37 14.90
CA ASP A 303 3.82 -23.33 13.47
C ASP A 303 2.79 -24.36 13.00
N LYS A 304 1.66 -23.87 12.49
CA LYS A 304 0.57 -24.69 11.95
C LYS A 304 0.67 -24.90 10.44
N THR A 305 1.57 -24.22 9.76
CA THR A 305 1.73 -24.26 8.29
C THR A 305 2.78 -25.28 7.83
N GLY A 306 3.68 -25.66 8.74
CA GLY A 306 4.80 -26.56 8.47
C GLY A 306 6.04 -25.86 7.88
N LEU A 307 5.99 -24.54 7.64
CA LEU A 307 7.08 -23.77 7.04
C LEU A 307 8.38 -23.80 7.86
N PHE A 308 8.29 -23.96 9.18
CA PHE A 308 9.43 -24.03 10.08
C PHE A 308 9.80 -25.47 10.48
N ILE A 309 9.14 -26.49 9.93
CA ILE A 309 9.50 -27.89 10.22
C ILE A 309 10.71 -28.30 9.39
N GLY A 310 11.73 -28.88 10.04
CA GLY A 310 12.90 -29.43 9.36
C GLY A 310 14.08 -29.69 10.29
N GLU A 311 15.15 -30.26 9.75
CA GLU A 311 16.38 -30.57 10.52
C GLU A 311 17.26 -29.35 10.80
N LYS A 312 17.10 -28.27 10.03
CA LYS A 312 17.91 -27.04 10.12
C LYS A 312 17.04 -25.80 10.07
N PHE A 313 17.39 -24.81 10.88
CA PHE A 313 16.69 -23.53 10.94
C PHE A 313 17.24 -22.50 9.94
N TYR A 314 18.52 -22.60 9.56
CA TYR A 314 19.22 -21.67 8.67
C TYR A 314 19.23 -20.23 9.21
N GLY A 315 19.52 -20.07 10.50
CA GLY A 315 19.35 -18.81 11.23
C GLY A 315 20.06 -17.58 10.66
N THR A 316 21.20 -17.76 9.97
CA THR A 316 21.97 -16.67 9.35
C THR A 316 21.44 -16.22 8.00
N HIS A 317 20.50 -16.96 7.40
CA HIS A 317 19.89 -16.56 6.14
C HIS A 317 18.89 -15.42 6.37
N ASN A 318 18.70 -14.58 5.36
CA ASN A 318 17.73 -13.48 5.43
C ASN A 318 16.30 -14.02 5.39
N ALA A 319 15.46 -13.48 6.28
CA ALA A 319 14.06 -13.83 6.39
C ALA A 319 13.30 -13.41 5.13
N THR A 320 12.52 -14.34 4.58
CA THR A 320 11.61 -14.07 3.48
C THR A 320 10.34 -13.40 3.99
N ARG A 321 9.65 -12.73 3.08
CA ARG A 321 8.38 -12.07 3.36
C ARG A 321 7.31 -13.07 3.77
N GLU A 322 7.27 -14.23 3.13
CA GLU A 322 6.39 -15.33 3.51
C GLU A 322 6.70 -15.85 4.92
N ALA A 323 7.96 -16.17 5.22
CA ALA A 323 8.33 -16.68 6.54
C ALA A 323 7.97 -15.70 7.65
N PHE A 324 8.18 -14.40 7.42
CA PHE A 324 7.83 -13.39 8.39
C PHE A 324 6.31 -13.27 8.61
N THR A 325 5.53 -13.30 7.53
CA THR A 325 4.05 -13.31 7.58
C THR A 325 3.51 -14.51 8.34
N VAL A 326 4.04 -15.71 8.04
CA VAL A 326 3.63 -16.95 8.70
C VAL A 326 3.99 -16.93 10.19
N ALA A 327 5.17 -16.43 10.55
CA ALA A 327 5.58 -16.30 11.95
C ALA A 327 4.63 -15.38 12.74
N ILE A 328 4.24 -14.24 12.17
CA ILE A 328 3.26 -13.32 12.79
C ILE A 328 1.90 -14.00 12.94
N TYR A 329 1.40 -14.62 11.87
CA TYR A 329 0.10 -15.31 11.89
C TYR A 329 0.05 -16.40 12.95
N ASN A 330 1.07 -17.25 13.02
CA ASN A 330 1.12 -18.31 14.02
C ASN A 330 1.19 -17.73 15.45
N ALA A 331 2.01 -16.69 15.67
CA ALA A 331 2.12 -16.03 16.97
C ALA A 331 0.81 -15.40 17.44
N MET A 332 0.06 -14.76 16.54
CA MET A 332 -1.27 -14.21 16.83
C MET A 332 -2.30 -15.29 17.20
N ASN A 333 -2.13 -16.52 16.70
CA ASN A 333 -3.06 -17.64 16.90
C ASN A 333 -2.58 -18.65 17.96
N ALA A 334 -1.50 -18.32 18.69
CA ALA A 334 -0.94 -19.11 19.77
C ALA A 334 -1.31 -18.59 21.17
N GLN A 335 -1.85 -17.37 21.24
CA GLN A 335 -2.37 -16.74 22.46
C GLN A 335 -3.82 -17.17 22.74
#